data_AF-A0A0D0KGX9-F1
#
_entry.id   AF-A0A0D0KGX9-F1
#
_cell.length_a   1.000
_cell.length_b   1.000
_cell.length_c   1.000
_cell.angle_alpha   90.00
_cell.angle_beta   90.00
_cell.angle_gamma   90.00
#
_symmetry.space_group_name_H-M   'P 1'
#
loop_
_entity.id
_entity.type
_entity.pdbx_description
1 polymer ?
#
loop_
_entity_poly.entity_id
_entity_poly.type
_entity_poly.pdbx_seq_one_letter_code
_entity_poly.pdbx_strand_id
1 'polypeptide(L)'
;MKAVSEHYSQPSPFPIMPGDVIDRVAQMDLNPKSSQERIDWTIDFWAERPYTSGLVLATGVEFHLPVEPDAVRLKGSWAAHDWHRDWLRHWVAENREKLVAAIRSGQAKYGTPRHEGW
;
A
#
# COMPACT_ATOMS: atom_id res chain seq x y z
N MET A 1 -23.14 14.77 -2.98
CA MET A 1 -24.21 15.47 -3.73
C MET A 1 -23.80 16.86 -4.22
N LYS A 2 -22.97 17.62 -3.49
CA LYS A 2 -22.61 19.00 -3.85
C LYS A 2 -21.95 19.15 -5.23
N ALA A 3 -20.96 18.32 -5.55
CA ALA A 3 -20.25 18.37 -6.84
C ALA A 3 -21.15 18.12 -8.07
N VAL A 4 -22.14 17.22 -7.96
CA VAL A 4 -23.10 16.95 -9.05
C VAL A 4 -24.02 18.17 -9.24
N SER A 5 -24.50 18.74 -8.14
CA SER A 5 -25.32 19.96 -8.17
C SER A 5 -24.56 21.16 -8.72
N GLU A 6 -23.26 21.28 -8.42
CA GLU A 6 -22.38 22.35 -8.93
C GLU A 6 -22.05 22.19 -10.42
N HIS A 7 -21.97 20.96 -10.94
CA HIS A 7 -21.79 20.71 -12.37
C HIS A 7 -23.02 21.15 -13.17
N TYR A 8 -24.21 20.73 -12.74
CA TYR A 8 -25.45 21.04 -13.46
C TYR A 8 -25.94 22.48 -13.31
N SER A 9 -25.31 23.29 -12.45
CA SER A 9 -25.59 24.73 -12.35
C SER A 9 -24.77 25.59 -13.32
N GLN A 10 -23.81 25.01 -14.05
CA GLN A 10 -23.03 25.72 -15.06
C GLN A 10 -23.85 26.00 -16.33
N PRO A 11 -23.53 27.05 -17.11
CA PRO A 11 -24.18 27.27 -18.40
C PRO A 11 -23.83 26.15 -19.39
N SER A 12 -24.84 25.42 -19.88
CA SER A 12 -24.70 24.28 -20.82
C SER A 12 -23.83 23.12 -20.29
N PRO A 13 -24.26 22.43 -19.22
CA PRO A 13 -23.54 21.29 -18.70
C PRO A 13 -23.69 20.10 -19.65
N PHE A 14 -22.59 19.40 -19.94
CA PHE A 14 -22.67 18.13 -20.66
C PHE A 14 -23.36 17.07 -19.79
N PRO A 15 -24.17 16.17 -20.37
CA PRO A 15 -24.76 15.06 -19.63
C PRO A 15 -23.67 14.12 -19.14
N ILE A 16 -23.67 13.79 -17.84
CA ILE A 16 -22.82 12.73 -17.29
C ILE A 16 -23.67 11.47 -17.18
N MET A 17 -23.39 10.46 -18.01
CA MET A 17 -24.07 9.18 -17.92
C MET A 17 -23.35 8.28 -16.90
N PRO A 18 -24.08 7.38 -16.21
CA PRO A 18 -23.45 6.42 -15.31
C PRO A 18 -22.32 5.61 -15.96
N GLY A 19 -22.47 5.26 -17.24
CA GLY A 19 -21.43 4.58 -18.03
C GLY A 19 -20.13 5.37 -18.15
N ASP A 20 -20.21 6.68 -18.39
CA ASP A 20 -19.02 7.55 -18.52
C ASP A 20 -18.22 7.58 -17.21
N VAL A 21 -18.90 7.55 -16.06
CA VAL A 21 -18.26 7.50 -14.74
C VAL A 21 -17.56 6.16 -14.53
N ILE A 22 -18.23 5.05 -14.87
CA ILE A 22 -17.67 3.70 -14.74
C ILE A 22 -16.43 3.55 -15.62
N ASP A 23 -16.52 3.93 -16.89
CA ASP A 23 -15.41 3.86 -17.84
C ASP A 23 -14.25 4.76 -17.39
N ARG A 24 -14.55 5.96 -16.90
CA ARG A 24 -13.52 6.87 -16.39
C ARG A 24 -12.80 6.28 -15.18
N VAL A 25 -13.54 5.71 -14.23
CA VAL A 25 -12.98 5.08 -13.03
C VAL A 25 -12.16 3.84 -13.39
N ALA A 26 -12.63 3.01 -14.34
CA ALA A 26 -11.91 1.84 -14.81
C ALA A 26 -10.55 2.20 -15.46
N GLN A 27 -10.45 3.39 -16.04
CA GLN A 27 -9.20 3.91 -16.63
C GLN A 27 -8.29 4.62 -15.63
N MET A 28 -8.70 4.82 -14.38
CA MET A 28 -7.83 5.43 -13.37
C MET A 28 -6.74 4.44 -12.96
N ASP A 29 -5.47 4.84 -13.09
CA ASP A 29 -4.35 4.04 -12.60
C ASP A 29 -4.32 4.07 -11.06
N LEU A 30 -4.98 3.08 -10.46
CA LEU A 30 -5.06 2.90 -9.01
C LEU A 30 -3.81 2.18 -8.50
N ASN A 31 -2.69 2.89 -8.49
CA ASN A 31 -1.44 2.40 -7.91
C ASN A 31 -1.30 2.80 -6.43
N PRO A 32 -0.32 2.26 -5.67
CA PRO A 32 -0.11 2.61 -4.26
C PRO A 32 -0.02 4.11 -3.97
N LYS A 33 0.37 4.96 -4.94
CA LYS A 33 0.48 6.41 -4.78
C LYS A 33 -0.82 7.17 -5.05
N SER A 34 -1.87 6.51 -5.54
CA SER A 34 -3.12 7.17 -5.94
C SER A 34 -3.88 7.82 -4.78
N SER A 35 -3.64 7.41 -3.53
CA SER A 35 -4.12 8.10 -2.33
C SER A 35 -3.26 7.78 -1.11
N GLN A 36 -3.42 8.55 -0.02
CA GLN A 36 -2.71 8.27 1.23
C GLN A 36 -3.13 6.92 1.83
N GLU A 37 -4.43 6.60 1.79
CA GLU A 37 -4.95 5.33 2.31
C GLU A 37 -4.36 4.13 1.57
N ARG A 38 -4.07 4.26 0.27
CA ARG A 38 -3.42 3.19 -0.50
C ARG A 38 -1.94 3.04 -0.19
N ILE A 39 -1.25 4.14 0.10
CA ILE A 39 0.12 4.10 0.62
C ILE A 39 0.12 3.34 1.95
N ASP A 40 -0.76 3.74 2.86
CA ASP A 40 -0.87 3.17 4.20
C ASP A 40 -1.21 1.69 4.15
N TRP A 41 -2.23 1.32 3.37
CA TRP A 41 -2.59 -0.07 3.14
C TRP A 41 -1.44 -0.89 2.57
N THR A 42 -0.69 -0.35 1.60
CA THR A 42 0.44 -1.06 0.98
C THR A 42 1.53 -1.34 2.01
N ILE A 43 1.86 -0.35 2.85
CA ILE A 43 2.85 -0.50 3.91
C ILE A 43 2.38 -1.54 4.94
N ASP A 44 1.15 -1.40 5.43
CA ASP A 44 0.60 -2.28 6.47
C ASP A 44 0.44 -3.72 5.95
N PHE A 45 0.01 -3.90 4.70
CA PHE A 45 -0.08 -5.21 4.07
C PHE A 45 1.27 -5.92 4.05
N TRP A 46 2.35 -5.25 3.61
CA TRP A 46 3.65 -5.90 3.55
C TRP A 46 4.33 -6.04 4.91
N ALA A 47 3.99 -5.21 5.90
CA ALA A 47 4.50 -5.34 7.27
C ALA A 47 4.10 -6.66 7.94
N GLU A 48 3.00 -7.28 7.52
CA GLU A 48 2.56 -8.59 8.04
C GLU A 48 3.36 -9.78 7.46
N ARG A 49 4.29 -9.53 6.53
CA ARG A 49 4.94 -10.57 5.70
C ARG A 49 6.48 -10.46 5.75
N PRO A 50 7.11 -10.83 6.87
CA PRO A 50 8.53 -10.55 7.13
C PRO A 50 9.49 -11.16 6.12
N TYR A 51 9.16 -12.31 5.53
CA TYR A 51 10.03 -13.03 4.60
C TYR A 51 9.79 -12.69 3.13
N THR A 52 9.04 -11.63 2.84
CA THR A 52 8.77 -11.19 1.48
C THR A 52 9.58 -9.94 1.16
N SER A 53 10.01 -9.81 -0.10
CA SER A 53 10.65 -8.60 -0.60
C SER A 53 9.64 -7.48 -0.93
N GLY A 54 8.35 -7.69 -0.68
CA GLY A 54 7.27 -6.81 -1.13
C GLY A 54 7.40 -5.39 -0.61
N LEU A 55 7.75 -5.20 0.67
CA LEU A 55 7.95 -3.88 1.25
C LEU A 55 9.14 -3.14 0.61
N VAL A 56 10.26 -3.85 0.38
CA VAL A 56 11.46 -3.29 -0.27
C VAL A 56 11.16 -2.95 -1.73
N LEU A 57 10.43 -3.80 -2.46
CA LEU A 57 10.05 -3.52 -3.84
C LEU A 57 9.08 -2.32 -3.91
N ALA A 58 8.15 -2.21 -2.96
CA ALA A 58 7.14 -1.16 -2.92
C ALA A 58 7.70 0.20 -2.49
N THR A 59 8.79 0.24 -1.71
CA THR A 59 9.33 1.48 -1.13
C THR A 59 10.74 1.82 -1.63
N GLY A 60 11.50 0.84 -2.09
CA GLY A 60 12.94 0.95 -2.34
C GLY A 60 13.79 1.05 -1.06
N VAL A 61 13.18 0.94 0.13
CA VAL A 61 13.88 1.05 1.41
C VAL A 61 14.27 -0.35 1.87
N GLU A 62 15.57 -0.58 2.01
CA GLU A 62 16.11 -1.85 2.49
C GLU A 62 16.01 -1.97 4.01
N PHE A 63 15.79 -3.21 4.47
CA PHE A 63 15.88 -3.62 5.86
C PHE A 63 16.38 -5.06 5.95
N HIS A 64 16.89 -5.43 7.12
CA HIS A 64 17.29 -6.79 7.41
C HIS A 64 16.58 -7.25 8.67
N LEU A 65 15.97 -8.44 8.59
CA LEU A 65 15.43 -9.07 9.78
C LEU A 65 16.59 -9.42 10.73
N PRO A 66 16.45 -9.11 12.03
CA PRO A 66 17.41 -9.56 13.03
C PRO A 66 17.38 -11.08 13.15
N VAL A 67 18.46 -11.67 13.68
CA VAL A 67 18.46 -13.09 14.02
C VAL A 67 17.56 -13.31 15.23
N GLU A 68 16.68 -14.31 15.16
CA GLU A 68 15.79 -14.63 16.28
C GLU A 68 16.57 -15.12 17.52
N PRO A 69 16.13 -14.77 18.74
CA PRO A 69 16.69 -15.34 19.96
C PRO A 69 16.48 -16.86 20.03
N ASP A 70 17.41 -17.59 20.64
CA ASP A 70 17.32 -19.05 20.78
C ASP A 70 16.00 -19.50 21.45
N ALA A 71 15.51 -18.74 22.42
CA ALA A 71 14.24 -19.02 23.10
C ALA A 71 13.01 -18.98 22.16
N VAL A 72 13.10 -18.25 21.04
CA VAL A 72 12.07 -18.21 19.99
C VAL A 72 12.36 -19.29 18.95
N ARG A 73 13.62 -19.38 18.50
CA ARG A 73 14.08 -20.34 17.48
C ARG A 73 13.78 -21.80 17.86
N LEU A 74 14.05 -22.16 19.12
CA LEU A 74 13.84 -23.50 19.66
C LEU A 74 12.35 -23.88 19.78
N LYS A 75 11.43 -22.92 19.74
CA LYS A 75 9.98 -23.17 19.72
C LYS A 75 9.46 -23.53 18.32
N GLY A 76 10.28 -23.39 17.28
CA GLY A 76 9.96 -23.77 15.91
C GLY A 76 9.68 -22.59 14.98
N SER A 77 9.47 -22.92 13.70
CA SER A 77 9.40 -21.96 12.60
C SER A 77 8.25 -20.95 12.72
N TRP A 78 7.09 -21.36 13.26
CA TRP A 78 5.95 -20.46 13.45
C TRP A 78 6.22 -19.39 14.52
N ALA A 79 6.91 -19.75 15.60
CA ALA A 79 7.29 -18.79 16.64
C ALA A 79 8.30 -17.76 16.09
N ALA A 80 9.26 -18.21 15.27
CA ALA A 80 10.20 -17.30 14.60
C ALA A 80 9.48 -16.39 13.58
N HIS A 81 8.52 -16.92 12.83
CA HIS A 81 7.68 -16.13 11.92
C HIS A 81 6.93 -15.01 12.65
N ASP A 82 6.22 -15.34 13.73
CA ASP A 82 5.45 -14.35 14.50
C ASP A 82 6.35 -13.29 15.13
N TRP A 83 7.51 -13.69 15.65
CA TRP A 83 8.48 -12.74 16.20
C TRP A 83 9.02 -11.77 15.15
N HIS A 84 9.38 -12.26 13.95
CA HIS A 84 9.81 -11.38 12.86
C HIS A 84 8.70 -10.48 12.34
N ARG A 85 7.46 -10.96 12.30
CA ARG A 85 6.30 -10.15 11.93
C ARG A 85 6.14 -8.98 12.91
N ASP A 86 6.18 -9.26 14.21
CA ASP A 86 6.04 -8.23 15.23
C ASP A 86 7.21 -7.24 15.20
N TRP A 87 8.44 -7.73 14.99
CA TRP A 87 9.61 -6.87 14.77
C TRP A 87 9.43 -5.96 13.54
N LEU A 88 8.98 -6.51 12.42
CA LEU A 88 8.80 -5.74 11.19
C LEU A 88 7.71 -4.67 11.35
N ARG A 89 6.61 -4.99 12.04
CA ARG A 89 5.56 -4.01 12.35
C ARG A 89 6.10 -2.84 13.19
N HIS A 90 6.96 -3.13 14.17
CA HIS A 90 7.61 -2.10 14.97
C HIS A 90 8.55 -1.24 14.12
N TRP A 91 9.44 -1.86 13.34
CA TRP A 91 10.36 -1.16 12.46
C TRP A 91 9.62 -0.26 11.45
N VAL A 92 8.52 -0.76 10.88
CA VAL A 92 7.66 0.01 9.97
C VAL A 92 7.04 1.22 10.67
N ALA A 93 6.59 1.07 11.91
CA ALA A 93 6.04 2.19 12.69
C ALA A 93 7.10 3.26 12.94
N GLU A 94 8.33 2.87 13.30
CA GLU A 94 9.45 3.79 13.51
C GLU A 94 9.92 4.48 12.22
N ASN A 95 9.78 3.82 11.07
CA ASN A 95 10.23 4.31 9.77
C ASN A 95 9.09 4.80 8.87
N ARG A 96 7.87 4.98 9.41
CA ARG A 96 6.64 5.21 8.62
C ARG A 96 6.76 6.39 7.68
N GLU A 97 7.24 7.53 8.17
CA GLU A 97 7.40 8.75 7.37
C GLU A 97 8.35 8.56 6.18
N LYS A 98 9.46 7.85 6.41
CA LYS A 98 10.44 7.52 5.37
C LYS A 98 9.83 6.62 4.28
N LEU A 99 9.07 5.61 4.68
CA LEU A 99 8.41 4.69 3.74
C LEU A 99 7.36 5.40 2.89
N VAL A 100 6.53 6.25 3.51
CA VAL A 100 5.54 7.09 2.83
C VAL A 100 6.22 8.03 1.84
N ALA A 101 7.29 8.72 2.25
CA ALA A 101 8.04 9.62 1.39
C ALA A 101 8.64 8.89 0.18
N ALA A 102 9.17 7.68 0.37
CA ALA A 102 9.77 6.89 -0.69
C ALA A 102 8.74 6.39 -1.73
N ILE A 103 7.54 6.00 -1.27
CA ILE A 103 6.44 5.65 -2.18
C ILE A 103 6.02 6.90 -2.98
N ARG A 104 5.86 8.05 -2.34
CA ARG A 104 5.48 9.30 -3.01
C ARG A 104 6.52 9.75 -4.04
N SER A 105 7.81 9.70 -3.69
CA SER A 105 8.91 10.10 -4.58
C SER A 105 9.06 9.19 -5.80
N GLY A 106 8.57 7.95 -5.71
CA GLY A 106 8.69 6.98 -6.78
C GLY A 106 10.03 6.30 -6.91
N GLN A 107 10.78 6.20 -5.81
CA GLN A 107 11.93 5.31 -5.72
C GLN A 107 11.58 3.83 -5.95
N ALA A 108 10.30 3.47 -5.82
CA ALA A 108 9.79 2.12 -6.04
C ALA A 108 9.82 1.70 -7.51
N LYS A 109 10.33 0.48 -7.77
CA LYS A 109 10.23 -0.21 -9.07
C LYS A 109 8.91 -0.99 -9.25
N TYR A 110 7.97 -0.81 -8.33
CA TYR A 110 6.75 -1.62 -8.26
C TYR A 110 5.79 -1.27 -9.40
N GLY A 111 5.56 -2.23 -10.30
CA GLY A 111 4.34 -2.27 -11.11
C GLY A 111 3.18 -2.70 -10.21
N THR A 112 2.05 -2.00 -10.30
CA THR A 112 0.86 -2.15 -9.45
C THR A 112 0.56 -3.62 -9.11
N PRO A 113 0.37 -4.00 -7.82
CA PRO A 113 -0.12 -5.34 -7.50
C PRO A 113 -1.46 -5.51 -8.21
N ARG A 114 -1.60 -6.57 -9.02
CA ARG A 114 -2.89 -6.91 -9.63
C ARG A 114 -3.88 -7.10 -8.48
N HIS A 115 -4.89 -6.23 -8.43
CA HIS A 115 -6.11 -6.53 -7.70
C HIS A 115 -6.75 -7.71 -8.44
N GLU A 116 -6.39 -8.93 -8.06
CA GLU A 116 -7.21 -10.08 -8.42
C GLU A 116 -8.53 -9.88 -7.68
N GLY A 117 -9.58 -9.60 -8.47
CA GLY A 117 -10.93 -9.39 -7.97
C GLY A 117 -11.40 -10.60 -7.16
N TRP A 118 -12.13 -10.31 -6.09
CA TRP A 118 -13.00 -11.28 -5.45
C TRP A 118 -14.22 -11.54 -6.33
#